data_AF-A0A1F8M277-F1
#
_entry.id   AF-A0A1F8M277-F1
#
_cell.length_a   1.000
_cell.length_b   1.000
_cell.length_c   1.000
_cell.angle_alpha   90.00
_cell.angle_beta   90.00
_cell.angle_gamma   90.00
#
_symmetry.space_group_name_H-M   'P 1'
#
loop_
_entity.id
_entity.type
_entity.pdbx_description
1 polymer ?
#
loop_
_entity_poly.entity_id
_entity_poly.type
_entity_poly.pdbx_seq_one_letter_code
_entity_poly.pdbx_strand_id
1 'polypeptide(L)'
;MYGLADSIHIVRVDFAIHNLMIIDFPRDLWVEIPGISDHYGITHGKLNQAYLFGNPGMGYYDGPGEGPGLLARTLDQNFGLSVDHYLAIDTQTFVKMIDAIGGVDIKVDTPIDLSYGYEDPGPDIFLSVGTHHLNGEIALILATNRIPSTFQRMKYQKIILTAVREKLLSQDMVSKLPKLAAQFINSVQTDLSPNDINSLICIAQSVTEENTKADSFPQDMFTASNIYDPYRKVTTFIYEVDFDQLRAMITEFQNGIWPMP
;
A
#
# COMPACT_ATOMS: atom_id res chain seq x y z
N MET A 1 4.32 2.51 15.60
CA MET A 1 5.07 2.38 14.33
C MET A 1 5.33 3.80 13.85
N TYR A 2 6.57 4.22 13.57
CA TYR A 2 6.88 5.63 13.26
C TYR A 2 7.65 5.71 11.95
N GLY A 3 7.23 6.58 11.02
CA GLY A 3 7.81 6.65 9.68
C GLY A 3 6.90 7.34 8.67
N LEU A 4 7.18 7.13 7.38
CA LEU A 4 6.34 7.57 6.26
C LEU A 4 5.62 6.36 5.66
N ALA A 5 4.39 6.55 5.18
CA ALA A 5 3.65 5.52 4.43
C ALA A 5 4.08 5.52 2.95
N ASP A 6 5.12 4.75 2.61
CA ASP A 6 5.68 4.74 1.26
C ASP A 6 4.97 3.81 0.26
N SER A 7 4.06 2.98 0.78
CA SER A 7 3.16 2.07 0.05
C SER A 7 1.76 2.28 0.61
N ILE A 8 0.83 2.69 -0.27
CA ILE A 8 -0.53 3.07 0.09
C ILE A 8 -1.46 2.35 -0.88
N HIS A 9 -2.14 1.33 -0.36
CA HIS A 9 -3.08 0.49 -1.09
C HIS A 9 -4.47 0.66 -0.49
N ILE A 10 -5.47 0.81 -1.35
CA ILE A 10 -6.88 0.85 -0.97
C ILE A 10 -7.50 -0.44 -1.47
N VAL A 11 -8.06 -1.22 -0.56
CA VAL A 11 -8.67 -2.51 -0.86
C VAL A 11 -10.16 -2.39 -0.62
N ARG A 12 -10.95 -2.49 -1.69
CA ARG A 12 -12.41 -2.60 -1.62
C ARG A 12 -12.79 -4.07 -1.62
N VAL A 13 -13.55 -4.48 -0.60
CA VAL A 13 -14.06 -5.85 -0.48
C VAL A 13 -15.58 -5.81 -0.57
N ASP A 14 -16.13 -6.47 -1.58
CA ASP A 14 -17.57 -6.62 -1.75
C ASP A 14 -18.06 -7.96 -1.22
N PHE A 15 -18.70 -7.94 -0.05
CA PHE A 15 -19.21 -9.16 0.57
C PHE A 15 -20.44 -9.75 -0.12
N ALA A 16 -21.18 -8.98 -0.93
CA ALA A 16 -22.40 -9.47 -1.58
C ALA A 16 -22.08 -10.23 -2.87
N ILE A 17 -21.17 -9.71 -3.68
CA ILE A 17 -20.78 -10.32 -4.97
C ILE A 17 -19.41 -11.01 -4.93
N HIS A 18 -18.77 -11.10 -3.75
CA HIS A 18 -17.44 -11.69 -3.53
C HIS A 18 -16.38 -11.14 -4.50
N ASN A 19 -16.28 -9.82 -4.53
CA ASN A 19 -15.34 -9.10 -5.40
C ASN A 19 -14.28 -8.38 -4.56
N LEU A 20 -13.05 -8.35 -5.06
CA LEU A 20 -11.94 -7.61 -4.44
C LEU A 20 -11.34 -6.65 -5.46
N MET A 21 -11.23 -5.37 -5.10
CA MET A 21 -10.58 -4.36 -5.93
C MET A 21 -9.43 -3.72 -5.15
N ILE A 22 -8.30 -3.50 -5.81
CA ILE A 22 -7.13 -2.83 -5.23
C ILE A 22 -6.74 -1.67 -6.13
N ILE A 23 -6.54 -0.49 -5.53
CA ILE A 23 -5.91 0.66 -6.16
C ILE A 23 -4.77 1.19 -5.30
N ASP A 24 -3.80 1.80 -5.96
CA ASP A 24 -2.56 2.26 -5.34
C ASP A 24 -2.45 3.78 -5.47
N PHE A 25 -2.10 4.45 -4.37
CA PHE A 25 -1.86 5.90 -4.37
C PHE A 25 -0.36 6.22 -4.44
N PRO A 26 0.09 7.10 -5.36
CA PRO A 26 1.47 7.56 -5.37
C PRO A 26 1.77 8.36 -4.10
N ARG A 27 2.75 7.88 -3.32
CA ARG A 27 3.16 8.48 -2.04
C ARG A 27 3.57 9.97 -2.12
N ASP A 28 4.02 10.40 -3.30
CA ASP A 28 4.60 11.71 -3.57
C ASP A 28 3.54 12.70 -4.09
N LEU A 29 2.25 12.32 -4.09
CA LEU A 29 1.14 13.23 -4.37
C LEU A 29 1.15 14.42 -3.42
N TRP A 30 1.08 15.63 -3.97
CA TRP A 30 0.99 16.86 -3.18
C TRP A 30 -0.47 17.14 -2.80
N VAL A 31 -0.77 17.09 -1.50
CA VAL A 31 -2.15 17.10 -0.99
C VAL A 31 -2.28 18.02 0.22
N GLU A 32 -3.50 18.49 0.47
CA GLU A 32 -3.83 19.20 1.71
C GLU A 32 -3.85 18.22 2.89
N ILE A 33 -3.24 18.58 4.02
CA ILE A 33 -3.28 17.74 5.23
C ILE A 33 -4.25 18.37 6.27
N PRO A 34 -5.35 17.70 6.64
CA PRO A 34 -6.45 18.31 7.39
C PRO A 34 -6.07 18.86 8.77
N GLY A 35 -6.04 20.19 8.93
CA GLY A 35 -5.77 20.89 10.20
C GLY A 35 -4.30 21.26 10.44
N ILE A 36 -3.40 20.96 9.50
CA ILE A 36 -1.94 21.03 9.74
C ILE A 36 -1.43 22.47 9.87
N SER A 37 -2.20 23.42 9.33
CA SER A 37 -1.87 24.84 9.35
C SER A 37 -1.80 25.42 10.75
N ASP A 38 -2.72 25.00 11.62
CA ASP A 38 -2.80 25.51 12.99
C ASP A 38 -1.59 25.11 13.85
N HIS A 39 -0.86 24.06 13.44
CA HIS A 39 0.26 23.51 14.20
C HIS A 39 1.63 23.84 13.60
N TYR A 40 1.79 23.73 12.28
CA TYR A 40 3.08 23.91 11.61
C TYR A 40 3.13 25.10 10.64
N GLY A 41 2.04 25.85 10.45
CA GLY A 41 1.99 26.98 9.52
C GLY A 41 2.09 26.57 8.04
N ILE A 42 1.78 25.31 7.72
CA ILE A 42 1.77 24.75 6.36
C ILE A 42 0.36 24.28 6.02
N THR A 43 0.02 24.07 4.75
CA THR A 43 -1.30 23.54 4.38
C THR A 43 -1.23 22.20 3.65
N HIS A 44 -0.07 21.93 3.04
CA HIS A 44 0.14 20.78 2.17
C HIS A 44 1.38 20.00 2.57
N GLY A 45 1.39 18.74 2.16
CA GLY A 45 2.54 17.87 2.20
C GLY A 45 2.41 16.79 1.12
N LYS A 46 3.43 15.94 1.02
CA LYS A 46 3.29 14.67 0.32
C LYS A 46 2.31 13.78 1.05
N LEU A 47 1.55 12.98 0.31
CA LEU A 47 0.57 12.07 0.88
C LEU A 47 1.15 11.14 1.96
N ASN A 48 2.38 10.63 1.77
CA ASN A 48 3.02 9.79 2.80
C ASN A 48 3.35 10.51 4.11
N GLN A 49 3.48 11.85 4.08
CA GLN A 49 3.72 12.64 5.29
C GLN A 49 2.47 12.72 6.17
N ALA A 50 1.26 12.55 5.62
CA ALA A 50 0.05 12.47 6.45
C ALA A 50 0.14 11.32 7.47
N TYR A 51 0.70 10.17 7.09
CA TYR A 51 0.97 9.10 8.05
C TYR A 51 1.94 9.56 9.15
N LEU A 52 3.05 10.19 8.78
CA LEU A 52 4.05 10.68 9.75
C LEU A 52 3.40 11.65 10.74
N PHE A 53 2.72 12.68 10.23
CA PHE A 53 2.06 13.73 11.03
C PHE A 53 0.99 13.18 11.97
N GLY A 54 0.34 12.06 11.61
CA GLY A 54 -0.71 11.44 12.41
C GLY A 54 -0.19 10.73 13.66
N ASN A 55 1.13 10.52 13.78
CA ASN A 55 1.70 9.79 14.91
C ASN A 55 1.77 10.65 16.18
N PRO A 56 1.55 10.06 17.38
CA PRO A 56 1.52 10.81 18.65
C PRO A 56 2.78 11.64 18.92
N GLY A 57 3.95 11.18 18.47
CA GLY A 57 5.22 11.88 18.61
C GLY A 57 5.30 13.23 17.89
N MET A 58 4.39 13.49 16.94
CA MET A 58 4.28 14.77 16.25
C MET A 58 3.46 15.79 17.06
N GLY A 59 2.61 15.35 17.99
CA GLY A 59 1.80 16.23 18.84
C GLY A 59 0.75 17.05 18.08
N TYR A 60 0.44 16.66 16.85
CA TYR A 60 -0.44 17.40 15.94
C TYR A 60 -1.84 16.78 15.83
N TYR A 61 -1.93 15.46 15.64
CA TYR A 61 -3.19 14.76 15.43
C TYR A 61 -3.57 13.93 16.67
N ASP A 62 -4.79 14.14 17.16
CA ASP A 62 -5.37 13.47 18.33
C ASP A 62 -6.58 12.58 17.96
N GLY A 63 -6.91 12.49 16.68
CA GLY A 63 -7.99 11.64 16.18
C GLY A 63 -7.67 10.14 16.25
N PRO A 64 -8.69 9.29 15.99
CA PRO A 64 -8.50 7.84 16.05
C PRO A 64 -7.52 7.37 14.97
N GLY A 65 -6.88 6.23 15.26
CA GLY A 65 -6.03 5.52 14.31
C GLY A 65 -4.66 6.14 14.04
N GLU A 66 -4.26 7.22 14.72
CA GLU A 66 -2.93 7.83 14.62
C GLU A 66 -2.49 8.08 13.15
N GLY A 67 -1.32 7.59 12.74
CA GLY A 67 -0.78 7.72 11.38
C GLY A 67 -1.75 7.25 10.28
N PRO A 68 -2.24 5.99 10.34
CA PRO A 68 -3.29 5.53 9.42
C PRO A 68 -4.54 6.40 9.42
N GLY A 69 -4.98 6.85 10.60
CA GLY A 69 -6.17 7.68 10.75
C GLY A 69 -6.07 9.02 10.04
N LEU A 70 -4.97 9.76 10.24
CA LEU A 70 -4.76 11.03 9.54
C LEU A 70 -4.57 10.82 8.02
N LEU A 71 -3.90 9.75 7.61
CA LEU A 71 -3.77 9.41 6.19
C LEU A 71 -5.15 9.15 5.55
N ALA A 72 -6.02 8.39 6.21
CA ALA A 72 -7.39 8.17 5.76
C ALA A 72 -8.18 9.47 5.65
N ARG A 73 -8.12 10.35 6.67
CA ARG A 73 -8.75 11.68 6.61
C ARG A 73 -8.19 12.56 5.50
N THR A 74 -6.91 12.45 5.20
CA THR A 74 -6.25 13.17 4.11
C THR A 74 -6.80 12.70 2.76
N LEU A 75 -6.92 11.39 2.57
CA LEU A 75 -7.52 10.82 1.35
C LEU A 75 -8.99 11.23 1.18
N ASP A 76 -9.77 11.21 2.27
CA ASP A 76 -11.16 11.65 2.27
C ASP A 76 -11.31 13.13 1.90
N GLN A 77 -10.60 14.04 2.60
CA GLN A 77 -10.70 15.49 2.32
C GLN A 77 -10.30 15.84 0.87
N ASN A 78 -9.26 15.21 0.34
CA ASN A 78 -8.76 15.56 -0.99
C ASN A 78 -9.57 14.87 -2.09
N PHE A 79 -9.98 13.62 -1.90
CA PHE A 79 -10.49 12.76 -2.97
C PHE A 79 -11.86 12.13 -2.72
N GLY A 80 -12.48 12.36 -1.56
CA GLY A 80 -13.76 11.75 -1.17
C GLY A 80 -13.68 10.24 -0.95
N LEU A 81 -12.47 9.72 -0.69
CA LEU A 81 -12.25 8.31 -0.42
C LEU A 81 -12.50 8.00 1.06
N SER A 82 -13.62 7.37 1.36
CA SER A 82 -13.93 6.87 2.70
C SER A 82 -13.23 5.54 2.94
N VAL A 83 -12.60 5.39 4.11
CA VAL A 83 -11.89 4.17 4.53
C VAL A 83 -12.52 3.65 5.81
N ASP A 84 -13.02 2.40 5.76
CA ASP A 84 -13.68 1.77 6.90
C ASP A 84 -12.68 1.24 7.95
N HIS A 85 -11.58 0.67 7.49
CA HIS A 85 -10.55 0.02 8.31
C HIS A 85 -9.16 0.25 7.76
N TYR A 86 -8.15 0.13 8.61
CA TYR A 86 -6.75 0.25 8.22
C TYR A 86 -5.89 -0.92 8.68
N LEU A 87 -4.81 -1.17 7.93
CA LEU A 87 -3.74 -2.07 8.31
C LEU A 87 -2.40 -1.43 7.91
N ALA A 88 -1.57 -1.15 8.90
CA ALA A 88 -0.21 -0.65 8.71
C ALA A 88 0.80 -1.68 9.22
N ILE A 89 1.81 -1.94 8.38
CA ILE A 89 2.84 -2.95 8.58
C ILE A 89 4.19 -2.29 8.30
N ASP A 90 5.15 -2.45 9.21
CA ASP A 90 6.52 -1.99 8.95
C ASP A 90 7.31 -3.02 8.14
N THR A 91 8.45 -2.59 7.61
CA THR A 91 9.28 -3.44 6.73
C THR A 91 9.79 -4.70 7.42
N GLN A 92 10.09 -4.65 8.73
CA GLN A 92 10.54 -5.81 9.49
C GLN A 92 9.43 -6.83 9.68
N THR A 93 8.22 -6.35 9.97
CA THR A 93 7.02 -7.19 10.13
C THR A 93 6.62 -7.79 8.80
N PHE A 94 6.70 -7.04 7.70
CA PHE A 94 6.50 -7.55 6.35
C PHE A 94 7.43 -8.73 6.05
N VAL A 95 8.74 -8.60 6.27
CA VAL A 95 9.71 -9.69 6.07
C VAL A 95 9.31 -10.94 6.86
N LYS A 96 9.02 -10.77 8.16
CA LYS A 96 8.62 -11.88 9.04
C LYS A 96 7.32 -12.54 8.61
N MET A 97 6.36 -11.78 8.09
CA MET A 97 5.10 -12.34 7.59
C MET A 97 5.32 -13.21 6.35
N ILE A 98 6.12 -12.73 5.38
CA ILE A 98 6.48 -13.50 4.19
C ILE A 98 7.22 -14.78 4.58
N ASP A 99 8.18 -14.69 5.50
CA ASP A 99 8.91 -15.88 5.97
C ASP A 99 7.99 -16.86 6.71
N ALA A 100 7.02 -16.36 7.49
CA ALA A 100 6.08 -17.20 8.25
C ALA A 100 5.10 -17.97 7.35
N ILE A 101 4.79 -17.46 6.15
CA ILE A 101 4.04 -18.20 5.14
C ILE A 101 4.94 -19.10 4.28
N GLY A 102 6.25 -19.12 4.55
CA GLY A 102 7.22 -19.94 3.83
C GLY A 102 7.61 -19.36 2.47
N GLY A 103 7.68 -18.03 2.36
CA GLY A 103 7.99 -17.32 1.13
C GLY A 103 6.83 -17.24 0.14
N VAL A 104 7.07 -16.58 -0.98
CA VAL A 104 6.11 -16.40 -2.08
C VAL A 104 6.76 -16.71 -3.42
N ASP A 105 6.00 -17.26 -4.34
CA ASP A 105 6.46 -17.53 -5.70
C ASP A 105 5.96 -16.42 -6.63
N ILE A 106 6.86 -15.79 -7.38
CA ILE A 106 6.52 -14.78 -8.38
C ILE A 106 6.87 -15.26 -9.77
N LYS A 107 6.09 -14.83 -10.76
CA LYS A 107 6.40 -15.02 -12.17
C LYS A 107 7.01 -13.73 -12.74
N VAL A 108 8.17 -13.86 -13.34
CA VAL A 108 8.93 -12.77 -13.94
C VAL A 108 8.92 -12.95 -15.46
N ASP A 109 8.24 -12.07 -16.17
CA ASP A 109 8.13 -12.12 -17.64
C ASP A 109 9.24 -11.31 -18.34
N THR A 110 9.92 -10.43 -17.62
CA THR A 110 11.05 -9.63 -18.10
C THR A 110 12.08 -9.53 -16.98
N PRO A 111 13.40 -9.66 -17.25
CA PRO A 111 14.39 -9.65 -16.19
C PRO A 111 14.29 -8.42 -15.29
N ILE A 112 14.40 -8.64 -13.98
CA ILE A 112 14.36 -7.58 -12.97
C ILE A 112 15.73 -7.52 -12.30
N ASP A 113 16.35 -6.34 -12.37
CA ASP A 113 17.59 -6.04 -11.66
C ASP A 113 17.28 -5.24 -10.39
N LEU A 114 17.47 -5.87 -9.23
CA LEU A 114 17.25 -5.27 -7.93
C LEU A 114 18.54 -4.75 -7.29
N SER A 115 19.67 -4.74 -8.01
CA SER A 115 20.98 -4.31 -7.50
C SER A 115 21.13 -2.82 -7.26
N TYR A 116 20.25 -2.01 -7.85
CA TYR A 116 20.33 -0.57 -7.71
C TYR A 116 20.24 -0.12 -6.25
N GLY A 117 21.31 0.51 -5.75
CA GLY A 117 21.40 1.02 -4.38
C GLY A 117 22.01 0.03 -3.37
N TYR A 118 22.42 -1.16 -3.81
CA TYR A 118 23.18 -2.12 -2.99
C TYR A 118 24.66 -2.08 -3.37
N GLU A 119 25.53 -1.89 -2.37
CA GLU A 119 26.99 -1.83 -2.59
C GLU A 119 27.61 -3.20 -2.89
N ASP A 120 27.08 -4.26 -2.27
CA ASP A 120 27.46 -5.65 -2.54
C ASP A 120 26.22 -6.48 -2.86
N PRO A 121 25.74 -6.40 -4.11
CA PRO A 121 24.56 -7.11 -4.53
C PRO A 121 24.82 -8.63 -4.54
N GLY A 122 24.23 -9.36 -3.60
CA GLY A 122 24.23 -10.83 -3.62
C GLY A 122 23.59 -11.40 -4.90
N PRO A 123 23.88 -12.65 -5.30
CA PRO A 123 23.42 -13.21 -6.57
C PRO A 123 21.89 -13.28 -6.72
N ASP A 124 21.16 -13.28 -5.60
CA ASP A 124 19.70 -13.49 -5.55
C ASP A 124 18.86 -12.24 -5.85
N ILE A 125 19.50 -11.12 -6.23
CA ILE A 125 18.80 -9.87 -6.51
C ILE A 125 18.64 -9.59 -8.02
N PHE A 126 19.14 -10.48 -8.87
CA PHE A 126 18.83 -10.48 -10.30
C PHE A 126 17.85 -11.61 -10.61
N LEU A 127 16.62 -11.22 -10.99
CA LEU A 127 15.56 -12.18 -11.32
C LEU A 127 15.47 -12.31 -12.83
N SER A 128 15.87 -13.47 -13.36
CA SER A 128 15.73 -13.82 -14.77
C SER A 128 14.26 -14.10 -15.14
N VAL A 129 13.95 -14.25 -16.43
CA VAL A 129 12.63 -14.71 -16.85
C VAL A 129 12.35 -16.11 -16.28
N GLY A 130 11.19 -16.28 -15.63
CA GLY A 130 10.80 -17.55 -15.02
C GLY A 130 10.04 -17.36 -13.70
N THR A 131 9.89 -18.46 -12.95
CA THR A 131 9.30 -18.44 -11.61
C THR A 131 10.41 -18.40 -10.56
N HIS A 132 10.31 -17.48 -9.62
CA HIS A 132 11.27 -17.29 -8.53
C HIS A 132 10.58 -17.39 -7.18
N HIS A 133 11.19 -18.13 -6.27
CA HIS A 133 10.76 -18.21 -4.88
C HIS A 133 11.46 -17.12 -4.06
N LEU A 134 10.70 -16.21 -3.47
CA LEU A 134 11.21 -15.10 -2.68
C LEU A 134 10.94 -15.34 -1.19
N ASN A 135 12.00 -15.25 -0.38
CA ASN A 135 11.86 -15.07 1.06
C ASN A 135 11.48 -13.62 1.40
N GLY A 136 11.28 -13.32 2.68
CA GLY A 136 10.87 -11.99 3.12
C GLY A 136 11.86 -10.88 2.77
N GLU A 137 13.17 -11.17 2.82
CA GLU A 137 14.21 -10.21 2.46
C GLU A 137 14.14 -9.81 0.99
N ILE A 138 14.20 -10.78 0.06
CA ILE A 138 14.13 -10.48 -1.37
C ILE A 138 12.77 -9.88 -1.77
N ALA A 139 11.67 -10.34 -1.14
CA ALA A 139 10.37 -9.72 -1.33
C ALA A 139 10.36 -8.24 -0.91
N LEU A 140 11.03 -7.87 0.18
CA LEU A 140 11.13 -6.47 0.61
C LEU A 140 11.98 -5.64 -0.36
N ILE A 141 13.09 -6.20 -0.85
CA ILE A 141 13.93 -5.54 -1.86
C ILE A 141 13.08 -5.24 -3.11
N LEU A 142 12.32 -6.22 -3.60
CA LEU A 142 11.41 -6.04 -4.72
C LEU A 142 10.32 -4.99 -4.44
N ALA A 143 9.68 -5.04 -3.27
CA ALA A 143 8.61 -4.11 -2.87
C ALA A 143 9.05 -2.64 -2.75
N THR A 144 10.35 -2.42 -2.49
CA THR A 144 10.92 -1.09 -2.28
C THR A 144 11.67 -0.55 -3.51
N ASN A 145 11.99 -1.42 -4.48
CA ASN A 145 12.62 -1.02 -5.73
C ASN A 145 11.68 -0.11 -6.54
N ARG A 146 12.23 0.99 -7.03
CA ARG A 146 11.50 2.07 -7.70
C ARG A 146 12.15 2.53 -8.99
N ILE A 147 13.03 1.72 -9.59
CA ILE A 147 13.73 2.12 -10.81
C ILE A 147 12.92 1.63 -12.01
N PRO A 148 12.49 2.51 -12.94
CA PRO A 148 12.84 3.93 -13.02
C PRO A 148 11.89 4.89 -12.28
N SER A 149 10.73 4.47 -11.79
CA SER A 149 9.76 5.36 -11.12
C SER A 149 8.96 4.73 -9.98
N THR A 150 8.18 5.56 -9.25
CA THR A 150 7.21 5.04 -8.25
C THR A 150 6.18 4.10 -8.87
N PHE A 151 5.83 4.28 -10.15
CA PHE A 151 4.90 3.39 -10.84
C PHE A 151 5.51 2.00 -11.06
N GLN A 152 6.83 1.91 -11.25
CA GLN A 152 7.50 0.62 -11.28
C GLN A 152 7.45 -0.08 -9.91
N ARG A 153 7.63 0.67 -8.83
CA ARG A 153 7.44 0.15 -7.48
C ARG A 153 6.02 -0.37 -7.24
N MET A 154 5.00 0.38 -7.66
CA MET A 154 3.60 -0.05 -7.56
C MET A 154 3.36 -1.37 -8.33
N LYS A 155 3.94 -1.52 -9.53
CA LYS A 155 3.90 -2.80 -10.28
C LYS A 155 4.52 -3.95 -9.48
N TYR A 156 5.68 -3.74 -8.86
CA TYR A 156 6.33 -4.77 -8.03
C TYR A 156 5.50 -5.12 -6.78
N GLN A 157 4.92 -4.11 -6.12
CA GLN A 157 4.02 -4.33 -4.98
C GLN A 157 2.78 -5.13 -5.38
N LYS A 158 2.19 -4.85 -6.55
CA LYS A 158 1.09 -5.64 -7.11
C LYS A 158 1.48 -7.11 -7.35
N ILE A 159 2.66 -7.36 -7.93
CA ILE A 159 3.18 -8.73 -8.12
C ILE A 159 3.27 -9.45 -6.78
N ILE A 160 3.82 -8.79 -5.75
CA ILE A 160 3.95 -9.36 -4.41
C ILE A 160 2.58 -9.61 -3.78
N LEU A 161 1.63 -8.66 -3.87
CA LEU A 161 0.28 -8.83 -3.33
C LEU A 161 -0.45 -10.01 -3.97
N THR A 162 -0.31 -10.19 -5.29
CA THR A 162 -0.86 -11.36 -6.00
C THR A 162 -0.23 -12.66 -5.49
N ALA A 163 1.10 -12.70 -5.38
CA ALA A 163 1.80 -13.90 -4.90
C ALA A 163 1.49 -14.22 -3.42
N VAL A 164 1.35 -13.21 -2.57
CA VAL A 164 0.89 -13.36 -1.19
C VAL A 164 -0.53 -13.92 -1.17
N ARG A 165 -1.45 -13.40 -1.99
CA ARG A 165 -2.82 -13.93 -2.09
C ARG A 165 -2.81 -15.40 -2.49
N GLU A 166 -2.10 -15.76 -3.55
CA GLU A 166 -1.98 -17.15 -4.02
C GLU A 166 -1.44 -18.07 -2.92
N LYS A 167 -0.40 -17.61 -2.20
CA LYS A 167 0.19 -18.35 -1.09
C LYS A 167 -0.78 -18.52 0.07
N LEU A 168 -1.50 -17.47 0.48
CA LEU A 168 -2.44 -17.53 1.60
C LEU A 168 -3.66 -18.42 1.29
N LEU A 169 -4.07 -18.51 0.03
CA LEU A 169 -5.19 -19.32 -0.44
C LEU A 169 -4.79 -20.75 -0.84
N SER A 170 -3.51 -21.11 -0.76
CA SER A 170 -3.07 -22.48 -1.02
C SER A 170 -3.65 -23.45 0.01
N GLN A 171 -3.86 -24.70 -0.40
CA GLN A 171 -4.52 -25.73 0.40
C GLN A 171 -3.86 -25.94 1.77
N ASP A 172 -2.54 -25.79 1.84
CA ASP A 172 -1.72 -25.95 3.04
C ASP A 172 -1.66 -24.70 3.93
N MET A 173 -2.15 -23.55 3.47
CA MET A 173 -2.08 -22.27 4.18
C MET A 173 -3.42 -21.81 4.75
N VAL A 174 -4.53 -22.09 4.08
CA VAL A 174 -5.88 -21.68 4.51
C VAL A 174 -6.18 -22.05 5.96
N SER A 175 -5.86 -23.30 6.36
CA SER A 175 -6.07 -23.78 7.73
C SER A 175 -5.17 -23.11 8.78
N LYS A 176 -4.07 -22.47 8.36
CA LYS A 176 -3.11 -21.79 9.23
C LYS A 176 -3.41 -20.29 9.38
N LEU A 177 -4.27 -19.71 8.54
CA LEU A 177 -4.56 -18.27 8.53
C LEU A 177 -4.98 -17.72 9.90
N PRO A 178 -5.88 -18.34 10.67
CA PRO A 178 -6.25 -17.83 11.99
C PRO A 178 -5.05 -17.77 12.95
N LYS A 179 -4.17 -18.78 12.90
CA LYS A 179 -2.95 -18.83 13.73
C LYS A 179 -1.94 -17.76 13.32
N LEU A 180 -1.77 -17.54 12.02
CA LEU A 180 -0.90 -16.49 11.49
C LEU A 180 -1.42 -15.10 11.85
N ALA A 181 -2.72 -14.85 11.71
CA ALA A 181 -3.32 -13.59 12.13
C ALA A 181 -3.07 -13.33 13.62
N ALA A 182 -3.32 -14.31 14.48
CA ALA A 182 -3.06 -14.21 15.91
C ALA A 182 -1.58 -13.98 16.25
N GLN A 183 -0.65 -14.58 15.48
CA GLN A 183 0.79 -14.40 15.66
C GLN A 183 1.23 -12.94 15.39
N PHE A 184 0.65 -12.29 14.38
CA PHE A 184 1.11 -10.98 13.91
C PHE A 184 0.26 -9.80 14.37
N ILE A 185 -0.90 -10.02 15.00
CA ILE A 185 -1.83 -8.94 15.37
C ILE A 185 -1.17 -7.83 16.22
N ASN A 186 -0.21 -8.19 17.08
CA ASN A 186 0.52 -7.23 17.92
C ASN A 186 1.75 -6.59 17.22
N SER A 187 2.07 -7.02 16.00
CA SER A 187 3.16 -6.46 15.17
C SER A 187 2.65 -5.49 14.11
N VAL A 188 1.33 -5.36 13.97
CA VAL A 188 0.68 -4.45 13.02
C VAL A 188 -0.10 -3.37 13.76
N GLN A 189 -0.40 -2.29 13.06
CA GLN A 189 -1.35 -1.29 13.52
C GLN A 189 -2.64 -1.43 12.70
N THR A 190 -3.73 -1.84 13.35
CA THR A 190 -5.04 -2.05 12.72
C THR A 190 -6.17 -1.79 13.72
N ASP A 191 -7.34 -1.44 13.21
CA ASP A 191 -8.61 -1.37 13.94
C ASP A 191 -9.53 -2.56 13.66
N LEU A 192 -9.13 -3.49 12.77
CA LEU A 192 -9.88 -4.70 12.47
C LEU A 192 -10.06 -5.55 13.72
N SER A 193 -11.31 -5.88 14.04
CA SER A 193 -11.62 -6.83 15.10
C SER A 193 -11.31 -8.27 14.66
N PRO A 194 -11.20 -9.22 15.60
CA PRO A 194 -11.08 -10.65 15.24
C PRO A 194 -12.22 -11.15 14.34
N ASN A 195 -13.42 -10.58 14.46
CA ASN A 195 -14.55 -10.94 13.61
C ASN A 195 -14.39 -10.39 12.18
N ASP A 196 -13.85 -9.19 12.03
CA ASP A 196 -13.56 -8.60 10.72
C ASP A 196 -12.49 -9.43 10.01
N ILE A 197 -11.41 -9.80 10.73
CA ILE A 197 -10.35 -10.67 10.20
C ILE A 197 -10.93 -12.02 9.75
N ASN A 198 -11.78 -12.65 10.56
CA ASN A 198 -12.42 -13.92 10.18
C ASN A 198 -13.31 -13.76 8.95
N SER A 199 -14.05 -12.65 8.84
CA SER A 199 -14.89 -12.35 7.68
C SER A 199 -14.04 -12.17 6.42
N LEU A 200 -12.90 -11.46 6.54
CA LEU A 200 -11.93 -11.28 5.47
C LEU A 200 -11.29 -12.60 5.02
N ILE A 201 -10.95 -13.50 5.96
CA ILE A 201 -10.45 -14.84 5.64
C ILE A 201 -11.51 -15.65 4.87
N CYS A 202 -12.78 -15.59 5.31
CA CYS A 202 -13.87 -16.32 4.69
C CYS A 202 -14.13 -15.85 3.25
N ILE A 203 -14.19 -14.54 3.03
CA ILE A 203 -14.40 -14.00 1.69
C ILE A 203 -13.21 -14.25 0.78
N ALA A 204 -11.97 -14.15 1.28
CA ALA A 204 -10.78 -14.38 0.47
C ALA A 204 -10.77 -15.78 -0.19
N GLN A 205 -11.35 -16.79 0.49
CA GLN A 205 -11.52 -18.15 -0.05
C GLN A 205 -12.60 -18.24 -1.14
N SER A 206 -13.53 -17.29 -1.19
CA SER A 206 -14.64 -17.24 -2.14
C SER A 206 -14.38 -16.33 -3.34
N VAL A 207 -13.44 -15.38 -3.22
CA VAL A 207 -13.04 -14.50 -4.32
C VAL A 207 -12.15 -15.26 -5.31
N THR A 208 -12.60 -15.38 -6.55
CA THR A 208 -11.82 -15.96 -7.66
C THR A 208 -10.82 -14.95 -8.25
N GLU A 209 -9.88 -15.42 -9.07
CA GLU A 209 -8.97 -14.54 -9.81
C GLU A 209 -9.76 -13.57 -10.72
N GLU A 210 -10.81 -14.06 -11.39
CA GLU A 210 -11.72 -13.26 -12.24
C GLU A 210 -12.44 -12.14 -11.46
N ASN A 211 -12.72 -12.37 -10.17
CA ASN A 211 -13.35 -11.40 -9.28
C ASN A 211 -12.34 -10.57 -8.48
N THR A 212 -11.04 -10.68 -8.80
CA THR A 212 -9.97 -9.88 -8.20
C THR A 212 -9.44 -8.88 -9.22
N LYS A 213 -9.58 -7.59 -8.92
CA LYS A 213 -9.15 -6.49 -9.79
C LYS A 213 -8.18 -5.59 -9.07
N ALA A 214 -6.90 -5.87 -9.20
CA ALA A 214 -5.85 -4.92 -8.82
C ALA A 214 -5.49 -4.08 -10.05
N ASP A 215 -5.54 -2.76 -9.96
CA ASP A 215 -5.06 -1.87 -11.03
C ASP A 215 -4.54 -0.55 -10.47
N SER A 216 -3.84 0.22 -11.30
CA SER A 216 -3.33 1.54 -10.93
C SER A 216 -4.05 2.62 -11.74
N PHE A 217 -4.10 3.83 -11.20
CA PHE A 217 -4.53 5.00 -11.98
C PHE A 217 -3.68 5.17 -13.25
N PRO A 218 -4.26 5.67 -14.36
CA PRO A 218 -3.50 6.03 -15.55
C PRO A 218 -2.32 6.94 -15.20
N GLN A 219 -1.11 6.52 -15.60
CA GLN A 219 0.12 7.20 -15.20
C GLN A 219 0.20 8.64 -15.72
N ASP A 220 -0.39 8.91 -16.88
CA ASP A 220 -0.43 10.21 -17.55
C ASP A 220 -1.29 11.26 -16.84
N MET A 221 -2.12 10.85 -15.87
CA MET A 221 -2.82 11.77 -14.97
C MET A 221 -1.88 12.48 -13.99
N PHE A 222 -0.69 11.91 -13.73
CA PHE A 222 0.23 12.44 -12.74
C PHE A 222 1.38 13.21 -13.40
N THR A 223 1.45 14.51 -13.12
CA THR A 223 2.51 15.37 -13.61
C THR A 223 3.64 15.45 -12.58
N ALA A 224 4.85 15.07 -13.00
CA ALA A 224 6.05 15.20 -12.20
C ALA A 224 6.46 16.68 -12.05
N SER A 225 6.65 17.14 -10.81
CA SER A 225 7.03 18.53 -10.50
C SER A 225 8.01 18.57 -9.32
N ASN A 226 8.49 19.76 -8.97
CA ASN A 226 9.27 20.01 -7.76
C ASN A 226 8.70 21.22 -7.03
N ILE A 227 8.55 21.10 -5.71
CA ILE A 227 8.04 22.17 -4.86
C ILE A 227 8.94 22.34 -3.63
N TYR A 228 8.98 23.55 -3.07
CA TYR A 228 9.62 23.78 -1.78
C TYR A 228 8.73 23.23 -0.67
N ASP A 229 9.22 22.24 0.08
CA ASP A 229 8.58 21.72 1.29
C ASP A 229 8.97 22.64 2.48
N PRO A 230 8.05 23.48 2.98
CA PRO A 230 8.35 24.42 4.06
C PRO A 230 8.64 23.76 5.41
N TYR A 231 8.11 22.55 5.64
CA TYR A 231 8.38 21.79 6.87
C TYR A 231 9.79 21.20 6.85
N ARG A 232 10.19 20.59 5.74
CA ARG A 232 11.53 20.00 5.58
C ARG A 232 12.61 21.00 5.17
N LYS A 233 12.23 22.20 4.72
CA LYS A 233 13.11 23.26 4.20
C LYS A 233 13.95 22.83 3.01
N VAL A 234 13.40 22.00 2.12
CA VAL A 234 14.07 21.49 0.93
C VAL A 234 13.13 21.51 -0.27
N THR A 235 13.67 21.70 -1.46
CA THR A 235 12.93 21.43 -2.69
C THR A 235 12.82 19.92 -2.87
N THR A 236 11.59 19.43 -3.06
CA THR A 236 11.29 18.01 -3.15
C THR A 236 10.46 17.71 -4.39
N PHE A 237 10.72 16.55 -4.98
CA PHE A 237 9.94 16.00 -6.08
C PHE A 237 8.52 15.68 -5.62
N ILE A 238 7.51 16.01 -6.43
CA ILE A 238 6.09 15.68 -6.18
C ILE A 238 5.39 15.19 -7.44
N TYR A 239 4.21 14.59 -7.25
CA TYR A 239 3.22 14.44 -8.30
C TYR A 239 2.04 15.39 -8.07
N GLU A 240 1.68 16.10 -9.13
CA GLU A 240 0.43 16.86 -9.24
C GLU A 240 -0.58 16.05 -10.05
N VAL A 241 -1.87 16.24 -9.78
CA VAL A 241 -2.99 15.57 -10.45
C VAL A 241 -4.19 16.52 -10.52
N ASP A 242 -5.07 16.34 -11.48
CA ASP A 242 -6.39 16.97 -11.45
C ASP A 242 -7.25 16.29 -10.37
N PHE A 243 -7.58 17.03 -9.31
CA PHE A 243 -8.31 16.48 -8.16
C PHE A 243 -9.74 16.10 -8.52
N ASP A 244 -10.39 16.81 -9.42
CA ASP A 244 -11.77 16.51 -9.81
C ASP A 244 -11.82 15.24 -10.68
N GLN A 245 -10.82 15.07 -11.56
CA GLN A 245 -10.65 13.81 -12.30
C GLN A 245 -10.40 12.63 -11.35
N LEU A 246 -9.50 12.80 -10.37
CA LEU A 246 -9.18 11.72 -9.43
C LEU A 246 -10.37 11.39 -8.50
N ARG A 247 -11.12 12.39 -8.04
CA ARG A 247 -12.38 12.23 -7.29
C ARG A 247 -13.43 11.45 -8.08
N ALA A 248 -13.58 11.73 -9.37
CA ALA A 248 -14.51 10.99 -10.22
C ALA A 248 -14.13 9.50 -10.30
N MET A 249 -12.85 9.19 -10.51
CA MET A 249 -12.37 7.80 -10.54
C MET A 249 -12.51 7.09 -9.19
N ILE A 250 -12.27 7.80 -8.09
CA ILE A 250 -12.51 7.27 -6.74
C ILE A 250 -13.98 7.00 -6.48
N THR A 251 -14.88 7.84 -6.97
CA THR A 251 -16.33 7.62 -6.87
C THR A 251 -16.73 6.32 -7.58
N GLU A 252 -16.23 6.10 -8.80
CA GLU A 252 -16.48 4.86 -9.55
C GLU A 252 -15.87 3.64 -8.85
N PHE A 253 -14.64 3.75 -8.34
CA PHE A 253 -14.00 2.69 -7.55
C PHE A 253 -14.84 2.31 -6.31
N GLN A 254 -15.31 3.30 -5.53
CA GLN A 254 -16.15 3.06 -4.35
C GLN A 254 -17.49 2.40 -4.73
N ASN A 255 -18.05 2.74 -5.90
CA ASN A 255 -19.25 2.11 -6.47
C ASN A 255 -19.00 0.70 -7.07
N GLY A 256 -17.76 0.18 -7.03
CA GLY A 256 -17.41 -1.13 -7.57
C GLY A 256 -17.25 -1.15 -9.09
N ILE A 257 -17.01 0.02 -9.71
CA ILE A 257 -16.79 0.19 -11.15
C ILE A 257 -15.28 0.44 -11.35
N TRP A 258 -14.50 -0.64 -11.42
CA TRP A 258 -13.05 -0.61 -11.60
C TRP A 258 -12.53 -1.88 -12.29
N PRO A 259 -11.41 -1.84 -13.07
CA PRO A 259 -10.87 -0.62 -13.67
C PRO A 259 -11.91 0.03 -14.57
N MET A 260 -11.78 1.34 -14.81
CA MET A 260 -12.67 2.04 -15.73
C MET A 260 -12.58 1.39 -17.12
N PRO A 261 -13.72 1.20 -17.83
CA PRO A 261 -13.75 0.59 -19.15
C PRO A 261 -13.02 1.39 -20.23
#